data_AF-A0AAJ0L8X6-F1
#
_entry.id   AF-A0AAJ0L8X6-F1
#
_cell.length_a   1.000
_cell.length_b   1.000
_cell.length_c   1.000
_cell.angle_alpha   90.00
_cell.angle_beta   90.00
_cell.angle_gamma   90.00
#
_symmetry.space_group_name_H-M   'P 1'
#
loop_
_entity.id
_entity.type
_entity.pdbx_description
1 polymer ?
#
loop_
_entity_poly.entity_id
_entity_poly.type
_entity_poly.pdbx_seq_one_letter_code
_entity_poly.pdbx_strand_id
1 'polypeptide(L)'
;MARDKLAEIAGVRMRGKGLGHSRGMSEISALVDGWNGAAFQAPHQFIVIRLVTILEVFTREWAAQIIDAGDPYATRGADLVKGTLKIDFALARALVGKEVSFGELVSHELSVNGVGDIDRVFSSLMETPFFGHLRGVVDRWTVTVGDGPLEPIMPDPDKVRTVLAGLFEQRHIFVHELPEQQDVEAKTLGAYISSTSQFVNAADEAFNTLLYGDYPITQFEMNVAAAAGVAKVNDELVEILAALDPDRQDEDLKASQAAWEAYRDRQAEYRSGINHPGHGSIAPLLYSSEVEKLTRERLELLKWYRDRKEGDM
;
A
#
# COMPACT_ATOMS: atom_id res chain seq x y z
N MET A 1 -12.87 28.75 -6.59
CA MET A 1 -13.70 27.55 -6.77
C MET A 1 -13.18 26.47 -5.83
N ALA A 2 -14.03 25.90 -4.97
CA ALA A 2 -13.62 24.74 -4.18
C ALA A 2 -13.32 23.58 -5.16
N ARG A 3 -12.14 22.99 -5.07
CA ARG A 3 -11.77 21.82 -5.90
C ARG A 3 -12.67 20.65 -5.52
N ASP A 4 -13.24 19.97 -6.51
CA ASP A 4 -14.00 18.75 -6.32
C ASP A 4 -13.05 17.57 -6.08
N LYS A 5 -12.79 17.30 -4.80
CA LYS A 5 -11.84 16.27 -4.34
C LYS A 5 -12.27 14.87 -4.76
N LEU A 6 -13.57 14.61 -4.79
CA LEU A 6 -14.11 13.30 -5.18
C LEU A 6 -13.85 13.02 -6.65
N ALA A 7 -14.06 14.00 -7.52
CA ALA A 7 -13.75 13.88 -8.93
C ALA A 7 -12.23 13.68 -9.17
N GLU A 8 -11.38 14.28 -8.35
CA GLU A 8 -9.93 14.12 -8.45
C GLU A 8 -9.48 12.71 -8.03
N ILE A 9 -9.93 12.23 -6.87
CA ILE A 9 -9.63 10.86 -6.38
C ILE A 9 -10.17 9.80 -7.34
N ALA A 10 -11.42 9.95 -7.78
CA ALA A 10 -12.02 9.06 -8.78
C ALA A 10 -11.24 9.08 -10.10
N GLY A 11 -10.80 10.27 -10.54
CA GLY A 11 -9.97 10.44 -11.72
C GLY A 11 -8.61 9.75 -11.60
N VAL A 12 -7.96 9.80 -10.43
CA VAL A 12 -6.70 9.08 -10.17
C VAL A 12 -6.94 7.57 -10.30
N ARG A 13 -7.97 7.03 -9.64
CA ARG A 13 -8.31 5.60 -9.71
C ARG A 13 -8.61 5.13 -11.14
N MET A 14 -9.33 5.93 -11.93
CA MET A 14 -9.67 5.62 -13.32
C MET A 14 -8.44 5.58 -14.25
N ARG A 15 -7.40 6.37 -13.96
CA ARG A 15 -6.16 6.40 -14.75
C ARG A 15 -5.20 5.26 -14.42
N GLY A 16 -5.56 4.40 -13.46
CA GLY A 16 -4.81 3.23 -13.02
C GLY A 16 -4.69 3.17 -11.51
N LYS A 17 -4.36 1.98 -10.97
CA LYS A 17 -3.89 1.87 -9.59
C LYS A 17 -2.63 2.74 -9.44
N GLY A 18 -2.42 3.32 -8.26
CA GLY A 18 -1.25 4.14 -7.92
C GLY A 18 0.09 3.43 -8.15
N LEU A 19 1.18 4.03 -7.69
CA LEU A 19 2.50 3.40 -7.65
C LEU A 19 2.40 2.01 -6.97
N GLY A 20 1.83 1.89 -5.77
CA GLY A 20 1.87 0.61 -5.04
C GLY A 20 3.30 0.10 -4.80
N HIS A 21 3.44 -1.10 -4.25
CA HIS A 21 4.74 -1.70 -3.97
C HIS A 21 5.59 -1.78 -5.25
N SER A 22 6.84 -1.33 -5.21
CA SER A 22 7.87 -1.39 -6.28
C SER A 22 7.73 -0.45 -7.51
N ARG A 23 6.62 0.27 -7.71
CA ARG A 23 6.46 1.08 -8.94
C ARG A 23 7.21 2.41 -8.92
N GLY A 24 7.45 3.00 -7.75
CA GLY A 24 8.33 4.16 -7.64
C GLY A 24 9.72 3.85 -8.22
N MET A 25 10.22 2.64 -7.99
CA MET A 25 11.46 2.16 -8.59
C MET A 25 11.37 1.92 -10.08
N SER A 26 10.30 1.30 -10.58
CA SER A 26 10.16 1.11 -12.02
C SER A 26 10.13 2.44 -12.77
N GLU A 27 9.51 3.48 -12.19
CA GLU A 27 9.51 4.83 -12.78
C GLU A 27 10.90 5.47 -12.72
N ILE A 28 11.66 5.31 -11.63
CA ILE A 28 13.05 5.81 -11.54
C ILE A 28 13.94 5.07 -12.55
N SER A 29 13.83 3.75 -12.66
CA SER A 29 14.58 2.96 -13.64
C SER A 29 14.23 3.35 -15.06
N ALA A 30 12.93 3.54 -15.38
CA ALA A 30 12.51 4.03 -16.69
C ALA A 30 13.05 5.43 -17.01
N LEU A 31 13.13 6.32 -16.02
CA LEU A 31 13.77 7.63 -16.18
C LEU A 31 15.27 7.50 -16.48
N VAL A 32 15.96 6.59 -15.78
CA VAL A 32 17.39 6.32 -15.99
C VAL A 32 17.66 5.69 -17.35
N ASP A 33 16.84 4.73 -17.76
CA ASP A 33 16.95 4.07 -19.07
C ASP A 33 16.65 5.05 -20.21
N GLY A 34 15.66 5.92 -20.02
CA GLY A 34 15.37 7.02 -20.94
C GLY A 34 16.54 8.01 -21.05
N TRP A 35 17.11 8.41 -19.91
CA TRP A 35 18.26 9.30 -19.85
C TRP A 35 19.51 8.73 -20.54
N ASN A 36 19.83 7.46 -20.28
CA ASN A 36 21.00 6.78 -20.84
C ASN A 36 20.76 6.28 -22.29
N GLY A 37 19.51 6.25 -22.74
CA GLY A 37 19.10 5.72 -24.04
C GLY A 37 19.32 6.69 -25.20
N ALA A 38 19.50 6.14 -26.40
CA ALA A 38 19.74 6.92 -27.62
C ALA A 38 18.47 7.51 -28.25
N ALA A 39 17.28 7.02 -27.89
CA ALA A 39 16.03 7.35 -28.56
C ALA A 39 15.35 8.65 -28.06
N PHE A 40 15.59 9.03 -26.80
CA PHE A 40 15.04 10.26 -26.21
C PHE A 40 15.86 10.70 -24.99
N GLN A 41 16.71 11.72 -25.14
CA GLN A 41 17.38 12.34 -24.00
C GLN A 41 16.44 13.32 -23.31
N ALA A 42 15.89 12.91 -22.16
CA ALA A 42 15.08 13.80 -21.35
C ALA A 42 15.93 14.98 -20.83
N PRO A 43 15.44 16.23 -20.92
CA PRO A 43 16.15 17.38 -20.34
C PRO A 43 16.37 17.19 -18.82
N HIS A 44 17.47 17.71 -18.28
CA HIS A 44 17.85 17.50 -16.87
C HIS A 44 16.77 17.98 -15.91
N GLN A 45 16.14 19.13 -16.23
CA GLN A 45 15.03 19.71 -15.47
C GLN A 45 13.79 18.80 -15.45
N PHE A 46 13.54 18.05 -16.53
CA PHE A 46 12.42 17.10 -16.56
C PHE A 46 12.64 15.95 -15.57
N ILE A 47 13.87 15.45 -15.47
CA ILE A 47 14.20 14.39 -14.50
C ILE A 47 14.04 14.90 -13.08
N VAL A 48 14.57 16.09 -12.77
CA VAL A 48 14.39 16.73 -11.44
C VAL A 48 12.91 16.85 -11.08
N ILE A 49 12.09 17.38 -11.99
CA ILE A 49 10.64 17.53 -11.78
C ILE A 49 9.97 16.16 -11.58
N ARG A 50 10.38 15.14 -12.35
CA ARG A 50 9.82 13.79 -12.23
C ARG A 50 10.22 13.08 -10.95
N LEU A 51 11.46 13.19 -10.49
CA LEU A 51 11.87 12.62 -9.21
C LEU A 51 11.06 13.22 -8.05
N VAL A 52 10.85 14.55 -8.05
CA VAL A 52 9.97 15.19 -7.05
C VAL A 52 8.53 14.68 -7.17
N THR A 53 8.00 14.56 -8.39
CA THR A 53 6.65 14.00 -8.61
C THR A 53 6.53 12.58 -8.04
N ILE A 54 7.54 11.75 -8.23
CA ILE A 54 7.58 10.38 -7.69
C ILE A 54 7.53 10.42 -6.16
N LEU A 55 8.33 11.26 -5.51
CA LEU A 55 8.34 11.42 -4.05
C LEU A 55 7.00 11.91 -3.50
N GLU A 56 6.37 12.87 -4.19
CA GLU A 56 5.04 13.39 -3.83
C GLU A 56 3.96 12.32 -3.89
N VAL A 57 3.91 11.54 -4.99
CA VAL A 57 2.92 10.48 -5.16
C VAL A 57 3.20 9.32 -4.19
N PHE A 58 4.46 8.90 -4.08
CA PHE A 58 4.91 7.86 -3.15
C PHE A 58 4.49 8.19 -1.71
N THR A 59 4.71 9.43 -1.28
CA THR A 59 4.38 9.88 0.08
C THR A 59 2.88 9.77 0.35
N ARG A 60 2.03 10.24 -0.57
CA ARG A 60 0.58 10.21 -0.40
C ARG A 60 0.02 8.80 -0.43
N GLU A 61 0.52 7.94 -1.31
CA GLU A 61 0.06 6.56 -1.39
C GLU A 61 0.42 5.74 -0.17
N TRP A 62 1.66 5.85 0.31
CA TRP A 62 2.05 5.16 1.54
C TRP A 62 1.35 5.72 2.76
N ALA A 63 1.17 7.04 2.86
CA ALA A 63 0.37 7.62 3.93
C ALA A 63 -1.07 7.08 3.91
N ALA A 64 -1.71 6.99 2.74
CA ALA A 64 -3.05 6.43 2.62
C ALA A 64 -3.10 4.98 3.10
N GLN A 65 -2.18 4.13 2.63
CA GLN A 65 -2.13 2.71 3.02
C GLN A 65 -1.90 2.52 4.52
N ILE A 66 -0.98 3.30 5.11
CA ILE A 66 -0.70 3.23 6.54
C ILE A 66 -1.93 3.66 7.36
N ILE A 67 -2.61 4.73 6.95
CA ILE A 67 -3.83 5.22 7.61
C ILE A 67 -4.98 4.21 7.48
N ASP A 68 -5.15 3.61 6.31
CA ASP A 68 -6.19 2.60 6.04
C ASP A 68 -5.93 1.26 6.73
N ALA A 69 -4.72 1.01 7.24
CA ALA A 69 -4.44 -0.13 8.11
C ALA A 69 -5.19 -0.05 9.46
N GLY A 70 -5.80 1.09 9.77
CA GLY A 70 -6.65 1.30 10.95
C GLY A 70 -5.90 1.95 12.10
N ASP A 71 -6.44 1.84 13.31
CA ASP A 71 -5.79 2.41 14.49
C ASP A 71 -4.50 1.66 14.86
N PRO A 72 -3.46 2.38 15.35
CA PRO A 72 -3.46 3.80 15.73
C PRO A 72 -3.25 4.79 14.57
N TYR A 73 -2.97 4.30 13.36
CA TYR A 73 -2.59 5.14 12.22
C TYR A 73 -3.75 6.01 11.71
N ALA A 74 -4.98 5.50 11.76
CA ALA A 74 -6.18 6.26 11.40
C ALA A 74 -6.31 7.52 12.25
N THR A 75 -6.22 7.37 13.58
CA THR A 75 -6.24 8.51 14.52
C THR A 75 -5.11 9.50 14.25
N ARG A 76 -3.86 9.01 14.07
CA ARG A 76 -2.69 9.87 13.78
C ARG A 76 -2.82 10.60 12.44
N GLY A 77 -3.38 9.93 11.43
CA GLY A 77 -3.67 10.52 10.13
C GLY A 77 -4.71 11.64 10.22
N ALA A 78 -5.76 11.45 11.03
CA ALA A 78 -6.75 12.51 11.27
C ALA A 78 -6.11 13.77 11.89
N ASP A 79 -5.17 13.60 12.81
CA ASP A 79 -4.45 14.71 13.43
C ASP A 79 -3.56 15.49 12.45
N LEU A 80 -3.00 14.83 11.43
CA LEU A 80 -2.19 15.48 10.38
C LEU A 80 -2.98 16.50 9.54
N VAL A 81 -4.30 16.32 9.42
CA VAL A 81 -5.19 17.17 8.60
C VAL A 81 -6.23 17.90 9.44
N LYS A 82 -6.02 17.95 10.75
CA LYS A 82 -6.91 18.60 11.70
C LYS A 82 -7.05 20.08 11.37
N GLY A 83 -8.27 20.49 11.05
CA GLY A 83 -8.60 21.88 10.71
C GLY A 83 -8.43 22.25 9.23
N THR A 84 -7.83 21.40 8.40
CA THR A 84 -7.72 21.61 6.94
C THR A 84 -8.78 20.79 6.18
N LEU A 85 -8.99 19.55 6.60
CA LEU A 85 -9.97 18.66 5.98
C LEU A 85 -11.41 19.08 6.34
N LYS A 86 -12.17 19.49 5.34
CA LYS A 86 -13.60 19.80 5.46
C LYS A 86 -14.42 18.63 4.90
N ILE A 87 -15.28 18.04 5.73
CA ILE A 87 -16.20 16.97 5.33
C ILE A 87 -17.55 17.59 5.00
N ASP A 88 -17.94 17.54 3.73
CA ASP A 88 -19.29 17.88 3.27
C ASP A 88 -20.15 16.62 3.07
N PHE A 89 -21.42 16.81 2.71
CA PHE A 89 -22.34 15.69 2.53
C PHE A 89 -21.92 14.73 1.39
N ALA A 90 -21.34 15.25 0.31
CA ALA A 90 -20.90 14.42 -0.81
C ALA A 90 -19.74 13.52 -0.36
N LEU A 91 -18.79 14.08 0.39
CA LEU A 91 -17.64 13.39 0.94
C LEU A 91 -18.06 12.34 1.99
N ALA A 92 -18.98 12.70 2.88
CA ALA A 92 -19.55 11.77 3.85
C ALA A 92 -20.25 10.59 3.15
N ARG A 93 -21.05 10.87 2.11
CA ARG A 93 -21.70 9.82 1.31
C ARG A 93 -20.69 8.91 0.62
N ALA A 94 -19.63 9.46 0.04
CA ALA A 94 -18.58 8.69 -0.62
C ALA A 94 -17.84 7.77 0.38
N LEU A 95 -17.58 8.24 1.61
CA LEU A 95 -16.98 7.43 2.67
C LEU A 95 -17.92 6.28 3.10
N VAL A 96 -19.19 6.57 3.38
CA VAL A 96 -20.18 5.54 3.75
C VAL A 96 -20.38 4.53 2.62
N GLY A 97 -20.43 5.00 1.38
CA GLY A 97 -20.53 4.16 0.18
C GLY A 97 -19.26 3.39 -0.17
N LYS A 98 -18.15 3.57 0.58
CA LYS A 98 -16.83 3.01 0.30
C LYS A 98 -16.30 3.37 -1.09
N GLU A 99 -16.76 4.50 -1.65
CA GLU A 99 -16.28 5.05 -2.91
C GLU A 99 -14.88 5.63 -2.77
N VAL A 100 -14.51 6.10 -1.56
CA VAL A 100 -13.19 6.62 -1.20
C VAL A 100 -12.85 6.11 0.21
N SER A 101 -11.58 5.76 0.45
CA SER A 101 -11.12 5.37 1.79
C SER A 101 -10.76 6.59 2.66
N PHE A 102 -10.66 6.38 3.97
CA PHE A 102 -10.25 7.45 4.87
C PHE A 102 -8.78 7.86 4.61
N GLY A 103 -7.90 6.90 4.35
CA GLY A 103 -6.51 7.14 3.99
C GLY A 103 -6.34 7.95 2.71
N GLU A 104 -7.10 7.65 1.65
CA GLU A 104 -7.07 8.42 0.40
C GLU A 104 -7.51 9.88 0.60
N LEU A 105 -8.50 10.08 1.45
CA LEU A 105 -9.03 11.39 1.77
C LEU A 105 -8.01 12.23 2.56
N VAL A 106 -7.40 11.64 3.59
CA VAL A 106 -6.37 12.31 4.39
C VAL A 106 -5.13 12.58 3.56
N SER A 107 -4.66 11.60 2.78
CA SER A 107 -3.43 11.73 2.01
C SER A 107 -3.52 12.79 0.90
N HIS A 108 -4.72 13.00 0.34
CA HIS A 108 -4.97 14.05 -0.65
C HIS A 108 -4.77 15.46 -0.07
N GLU A 109 -5.01 15.65 1.22
CA GLU A 109 -4.77 16.92 1.91
C GLU A 109 -3.32 17.15 2.33
N LEU A 110 -2.47 16.11 2.25
CA LEU A 110 -1.08 16.22 2.67
C LEU A 110 -0.29 17.08 1.67
N SER A 111 0.29 18.14 2.24
CA SER A 111 1.29 18.95 1.55
C SER A 111 2.63 18.22 1.55
N VAL A 112 3.24 18.11 0.36
CA VAL A 112 4.56 17.51 0.16
C VAL A 112 5.38 18.49 -0.68
N ASN A 113 5.88 19.54 -0.04
CA ASN A 113 6.64 20.60 -0.73
C ASN A 113 8.15 20.47 -0.53
N GLY A 114 8.58 19.54 0.33
CA GLY A 114 9.98 19.32 0.65
C GLY A 114 10.18 18.02 1.42
N VAL A 115 11.43 17.59 1.55
CA VAL A 115 11.77 16.38 2.34
C VAL A 115 11.36 16.49 3.81
N GLY A 116 11.31 17.72 4.36
CA GLY A 116 10.82 17.97 5.72
C GLY A 116 9.34 17.65 5.90
N ASP A 117 8.51 17.86 4.86
CA ASP A 117 7.10 17.47 4.89
C ASP A 117 6.95 15.94 4.91
N ILE A 118 7.74 15.25 4.08
CA ILE A 118 7.78 13.78 4.03
C ILE A 118 8.15 13.21 5.40
N ASP A 119 9.24 13.71 5.99
CA ASP A 119 9.72 13.32 7.32
C ASP A 119 8.66 13.56 8.40
N ARG A 120 8.01 14.73 8.39
CA ARG A 120 6.94 15.07 9.33
C ARG A 120 5.74 14.13 9.22
N VAL A 121 5.27 13.87 7.99
CA VAL A 121 4.10 12.99 7.74
C VAL A 121 4.36 11.61 8.32
N PHE A 122 5.45 10.97 7.90
CA PHE A 122 5.72 9.60 8.33
C PHE A 122 6.13 9.51 9.79
N SER A 123 6.88 10.48 10.31
CA SER A 123 7.20 10.51 11.75
C SER A 123 5.95 10.63 12.62
N SER A 124 4.94 11.35 12.15
CA SER A 124 3.66 11.49 12.89
C SER A 124 2.85 10.20 12.84
N LEU A 125 2.80 9.53 11.68
CA LEU A 125 2.09 8.25 11.55
C LEU A 125 2.76 7.15 12.38
N MET A 126 4.09 7.14 12.46
CA MET A 126 4.87 6.11 13.15
C MET A 126 5.20 6.43 14.61
N GLU A 127 4.92 7.66 15.08
CA GLU A 127 5.35 8.18 16.39
C GLU A 127 6.86 8.03 16.67
N THR A 128 7.67 8.02 15.62
CA THR A 128 9.13 7.86 15.70
C THR A 128 9.81 8.67 14.60
N PRO A 129 11.04 9.17 14.79
CA PRO A 129 11.74 9.91 13.75
C PRO A 129 11.97 9.03 12.50
N PHE A 130 11.35 9.39 11.38
CA PHE A 130 11.28 8.55 10.19
C PHE A 130 12.66 8.25 9.59
N PHE A 131 13.48 9.27 9.31
CA PHE A 131 14.84 9.05 8.80
C PHE A 131 15.74 8.28 9.79
N GLY A 132 15.43 8.34 11.08
CA GLY A 132 16.06 7.49 12.10
C GLY A 132 15.66 6.02 11.95
N HIS A 133 14.38 5.76 11.66
CA HIS A 133 13.85 4.42 11.42
C HIS A 133 14.39 3.78 10.13
N LEU A 134 14.68 4.59 9.10
CA LEU A 134 15.29 4.09 7.86
C LEU A 134 16.74 3.63 8.03
N ARG A 135 17.38 3.97 9.15
CA ARG A 135 18.77 3.56 9.42
C ARG A 135 18.82 2.06 9.67
N GLY A 136 19.50 1.34 8.78
CA GLY A 136 19.71 -0.10 8.90
C GLY A 136 18.61 -0.95 8.26
N VAL A 137 17.66 -0.34 7.55
CA VAL A 137 16.72 -1.10 6.71
C VAL A 137 17.51 -1.79 5.60
N VAL A 138 17.35 -3.11 5.51
CA VAL A 138 18.03 -3.97 4.53
C VAL A 138 17.02 -4.52 3.54
N ASP A 139 17.46 -4.81 2.32
CA ASP A 139 16.63 -5.50 1.34
C ASP A 139 16.48 -6.98 1.75
N ARG A 140 15.29 -7.35 2.22
CA ARG A 140 14.99 -8.73 2.65
C ARG A 140 15.15 -9.75 1.53
N TRP A 141 14.83 -9.39 0.28
CA TRP A 141 15.01 -10.31 -0.84
C TRP A 141 16.49 -10.64 -1.04
N THR A 142 17.33 -9.59 -1.10
CA THR A 142 18.77 -9.75 -1.26
C THR A 142 19.37 -10.61 -0.15
N VAL A 143 18.96 -10.39 1.10
CA VAL A 143 19.50 -11.11 2.27
C VAL A 143 19.00 -12.54 2.36
N THR A 144 17.70 -12.78 2.19
CA THR A 144 17.06 -14.08 2.50
C THR A 144 17.03 -15.02 1.31
N VAL A 145 16.89 -14.50 0.09
CA VAL A 145 16.76 -15.31 -1.13
C VAL A 145 18.05 -15.25 -1.96
N GLY A 146 18.68 -14.08 -2.02
CA GLY A 146 19.88 -13.84 -2.83
C GLY A 146 21.20 -14.25 -2.18
N ASP A 147 21.20 -14.65 -0.90
CA ASP A 147 22.41 -14.84 -0.07
C ASP A 147 23.37 -13.63 -0.11
N GLY A 148 22.81 -12.43 -0.30
CA GLY A 148 23.55 -11.18 -0.39
C GLY A 148 23.99 -10.65 0.98
N PRO A 149 24.86 -9.62 1.00
CA PRO A 149 25.34 -9.06 2.25
C PRO A 149 24.22 -8.31 3.00
N LEU A 150 24.32 -8.29 4.34
CA LEU A 150 23.47 -7.50 5.23
C LEU A 150 23.85 -6.02 5.19
N GLU A 151 23.65 -5.38 4.03
CA GLU A 151 23.94 -3.97 3.82
C GLU A 151 22.66 -3.12 3.88
N PRO A 152 22.67 -1.97 4.57
CA PRO A 152 21.54 -1.06 4.55
C PRO A 152 21.28 -0.53 3.14
N ILE A 153 20.01 -0.53 2.72
CA ILE A 153 19.56 0.09 1.46
C ILE A 153 19.97 1.58 1.42
N MET A 154 19.94 2.22 2.60
CA MET A 154 20.32 3.62 2.79
C MET A 154 21.44 3.74 3.84
N PRO A 155 22.72 3.61 3.44
CA PRO A 155 23.84 3.62 4.38
C PRO A 155 24.02 4.94 5.13
N ASP A 156 23.67 6.07 4.49
CA ASP A 156 23.80 7.41 5.06
C ASP A 156 22.48 8.20 4.89
N PRO A 157 21.51 8.01 5.81
CA PRO A 157 20.22 8.69 5.74
C PRO A 157 20.31 10.21 5.79
N ASP A 158 21.30 10.76 6.51
CA ASP A 158 21.48 12.21 6.65
C ASP A 158 21.96 12.85 5.35
N LYS A 159 22.88 12.18 4.64
CA LYS A 159 23.29 12.58 3.29
C LYS A 159 22.14 12.48 2.31
N VAL A 160 21.39 11.37 2.31
CA VAL A 160 20.22 11.21 1.42
C VAL A 160 19.20 12.31 1.68
N ARG A 161 18.87 12.60 2.94
CA ARG A 161 17.98 13.70 3.31
C ARG A 161 18.45 15.04 2.77
N THR A 162 19.75 15.33 2.87
CA THR A 162 20.36 16.57 2.35
C THR A 162 20.24 16.67 0.82
N VAL A 163 20.52 15.58 0.11
CA VAL A 163 20.40 15.51 -1.35
C VAL A 163 18.95 15.70 -1.79
N LEU A 164 17.99 15.06 -1.10
CA LEU A 164 16.57 15.23 -1.39
C LEU A 164 16.07 16.66 -1.10
N ALA A 165 16.56 17.31 -0.05
CA ALA A 165 16.25 18.73 0.19
C ALA A 165 16.69 19.59 -1.00
N GLY A 166 17.91 19.38 -1.50
CA GLY A 166 18.41 20.07 -2.70
C GLY A 166 17.61 19.75 -3.96
N LEU A 167 17.07 18.53 -4.09
CA LEU A 167 16.21 18.15 -5.21
C LEU A 167 14.91 18.96 -5.25
N PHE A 168 14.24 19.13 -4.11
CA PHE A 168 13.03 19.94 -4.01
C PHE A 168 13.30 21.42 -4.31
N GLU A 169 14.41 21.95 -3.80
CA GLU A 169 14.84 23.32 -4.11
C GLU A 169 15.09 23.50 -5.62
N GLN A 170 15.78 22.55 -6.26
CA GLN A 170 16.05 22.61 -7.69
C GLN A 170 14.75 22.57 -8.53
N ARG A 171 13.76 21.76 -8.11
CA ARG A 171 12.43 21.74 -8.72
C ARG A 171 11.69 23.06 -8.49
N HIS A 172 11.87 23.72 -7.35
CA HIS A 172 11.30 25.05 -7.12
C HIS A 172 11.83 26.05 -8.14
N ILE A 173 13.17 26.14 -8.27
CA ILE A 173 13.86 27.01 -9.21
C ILE A 173 13.35 26.76 -10.65
N PHE A 174 13.34 25.51 -11.10
CA PHE A 174 12.96 25.20 -12.48
C PHE A 174 11.50 25.51 -12.82
N VAL A 175 10.58 25.35 -11.88
CA VAL A 175 9.15 25.49 -12.16
C VAL A 175 8.63 26.88 -11.82
N HIS A 176 9.20 27.54 -10.80
CA HIS A 176 8.66 28.79 -10.26
C HIS A 176 9.55 30.01 -10.53
N GLU A 177 10.85 29.84 -10.74
CA GLU A 177 11.75 30.96 -11.08
C GLU A 177 12.08 31.02 -12.57
N LEU A 178 12.01 29.87 -13.27
CA LEU A 178 12.21 29.75 -14.73
C LEU A 178 13.53 30.42 -15.20
N PRO A 179 14.69 30.01 -14.65
CA PRO A 179 15.97 30.59 -15.05
C PRO A 179 16.27 30.31 -16.53
N GLU A 180 17.06 31.18 -17.14
CA GLU A 180 17.55 31.00 -18.52
C GLU A 180 18.45 29.76 -18.64
N GLN A 181 19.28 29.50 -17.62
CA GLN A 181 20.10 28.28 -17.54
C GLN A 181 19.38 27.22 -16.71
N GLN A 182 19.08 26.09 -17.33
CA GLN A 182 18.30 24.98 -16.73
C GLN A 182 19.11 23.69 -16.57
N ASP A 183 20.41 23.74 -16.84
CA ASP A 183 21.28 22.57 -16.76
C ASP A 183 21.62 22.26 -15.30
N VAL A 184 21.55 20.98 -14.97
CA VAL A 184 22.08 20.43 -13.71
C VAL A 184 23.38 19.69 -14.04
N GLU A 185 24.43 19.87 -13.24
CA GLU A 185 25.62 19.04 -13.40
C GLU A 185 25.29 17.55 -13.35
N ALA A 186 25.82 16.75 -14.27
CA ALA A 186 25.51 15.32 -14.39
C ALA A 186 25.76 14.55 -13.07
N LYS A 187 26.79 14.95 -12.31
CA LYS A 187 27.09 14.37 -10.99
C LYS A 187 25.98 14.65 -9.97
N THR A 188 25.47 15.88 -9.95
CA THR A 188 24.37 16.29 -9.07
C THR A 188 23.09 15.57 -9.42
N LEU A 189 22.78 15.44 -10.72
CA LEU A 189 21.63 14.68 -11.17
C LEU A 189 21.73 13.19 -10.81
N GLY A 190 22.91 12.58 -11.00
CA GLY A 190 23.17 11.20 -10.56
C GLY A 190 22.97 11.01 -9.06
N ALA A 191 23.36 12.01 -8.25
CA ALA A 191 23.10 11.99 -6.81
C ALA A 191 21.60 12.05 -6.51
N TYR A 192 20.82 12.91 -7.18
CA TYR A 192 19.37 12.97 -7.01
C TYR A 192 18.68 11.63 -7.35
N ILE A 193 19.03 11.03 -8.48
CA ILE A 193 18.48 9.72 -8.90
C ILE A 193 18.81 8.65 -7.86
N SER A 194 20.09 8.53 -7.49
CA SER A 194 20.54 7.51 -6.54
C SER A 194 19.91 7.69 -5.16
N SER A 195 19.87 8.91 -4.62
CA SER A 195 19.26 9.19 -3.32
C SER A 195 17.74 9.02 -3.32
N THR A 196 17.05 9.36 -4.42
CA THR A 196 15.60 9.10 -4.55
C THR A 196 15.31 7.60 -4.57
N SER A 197 16.12 6.83 -5.30
CA SER A 197 16.03 5.36 -5.35
C SER A 197 16.27 4.71 -3.98
N GLN A 198 17.36 5.09 -3.29
CA GLN A 198 17.65 4.62 -1.94
C GLN A 198 16.53 4.94 -0.96
N PHE A 199 15.99 6.17 -1.03
CA PHE A 199 14.88 6.60 -0.19
C PHE A 199 13.62 5.78 -0.42
N VAL A 200 13.17 5.68 -1.67
CA VAL A 200 11.94 4.95 -2.02
C VAL A 200 12.07 3.48 -1.59
N ASN A 201 13.20 2.83 -1.86
CA ASN A 201 13.42 1.43 -1.46
C ASN A 201 13.41 1.22 0.04
N ALA A 202 14.19 2.02 0.78
CA ALA A 202 14.29 1.86 2.23
C ALA A 202 12.94 2.18 2.91
N ALA A 203 12.24 3.21 2.44
CA ALA A 203 10.93 3.56 2.96
C ALA A 203 9.89 2.48 2.67
N ASP A 204 9.84 1.98 1.43
CA ASP A 204 8.91 0.93 1.01
C ASP A 204 9.12 -0.37 1.80
N GLU A 205 10.36 -0.80 2.00
CA GLU A 205 10.70 -1.95 2.84
C GLU A 205 10.30 -1.73 4.31
N ALA A 206 10.59 -0.54 4.85
CA ALA A 206 10.21 -0.19 6.22
C ALA A 206 8.69 -0.18 6.42
N PHE A 207 7.93 0.36 5.47
CA PHE A 207 6.47 0.41 5.56
C PHE A 207 5.83 -0.96 5.38
N ASN A 208 6.35 -1.81 4.49
CA ASN A 208 5.87 -3.19 4.41
C ASN A 208 6.13 -3.95 5.71
N THR A 209 7.32 -3.79 6.31
CA THR A 209 7.64 -4.35 7.63
C THR A 209 6.72 -3.80 8.72
N LEU A 210 6.41 -2.50 8.68
CA LEU A 210 5.51 -1.85 9.63
C LEU A 210 4.08 -2.41 9.57
N LEU A 211 3.55 -2.62 8.38
CA LEU A 211 2.15 -3.04 8.17
C LEU A 211 1.96 -4.54 8.25
N TYR A 212 2.95 -5.31 7.81
CA TYR A 212 2.80 -6.75 7.59
C TYR A 212 3.81 -7.59 8.36
N GLY A 213 4.77 -6.99 9.06
CA GLY A 213 5.82 -7.69 9.79
C GLY A 213 6.71 -8.52 8.86
N ASP A 214 7.00 -9.75 9.26
CA ASP A 214 7.67 -10.73 8.40
C ASP A 214 6.70 -11.25 7.33
N TYR A 215 6.49 -10.44 6.30
CA TYR A 215 5.67 -10.83 5.16
C TYR A 215 6.41 -11.85 4.27
N PRO A 216 5.68 -12.78 3.62
CA PRO A 216 6.26 -13.75 2.72
C PRO A 216 6.80 -13.08 1.45
N ILE A 217 8.04 -13.41 1.06
CA ILE A 217 8.71 -12.80 -0.09
C ILE A 217 8.87 -13.78 -1.26
N THR A 218 8.74 -15.08 -1.02
CA THR A 218 8.70 -16.10 -2.08
C THR A 218 7.30 -16.60 -2.36
N GLN A 219 7.03 -17.07 -3.59
CA GLN A 219 5.73 -17.67 -3.93
C GLN A 219 5.39 -18.87 -3.03
N PHE A 220 6.39 -19.63 -2.59
CA PHE A 220 6.20 -20.74 -1.66
C PHE A 220 5.71 -20.24 -0.29
N GLU A 221 6.41 -19.27 0.30
CA GLU A 221 6.01 -18.67 1.58
C GLU A 221 4.63 -18.00 1.47
N MET A 222 4.34 -17.34 0.35
CA MET A 222 3.02 -16.75 0.10
C MET A 222 1.92 -17.80 0.11
N ASN A 223 2.13 -18.94 -0.56
CA ASN A 223 1.19 -20.05 -0.56
C ASN A 223 0.99 -20.62 0.87
N VAL A 224 2.07 -20.77 1.64
CA VAL A 224 2.03 -21.24 3.03
C VAL A 224 1.27 -20.27 3.93
N ALA A 225 1.58 -18.98 3.85
CA ALA A 225 0.93 -17.94 4.64
C ALA A 225 -0.58 -17.84 4.35
N ALA A 226 -0.97 -17.92 3.06
CA ALA A 226 -2.37 -17.90 2.67
C ALA A 226 -3.14 -19.15 3.18
N ALA A 227 -2.51 -20.33 3.14
CA ALA A 227 -3.11 -21.54 3.72
C ALA A 227 -3.29 -21.42 5.24
N ALA A 228 -2.33 -20.82 5.95
CA ALA A 228 -2.45 -20.55 7.39
C ALA A 228 -3.57 -19.54 7.70
N GLY A 229 -3.76 -18.51 6.86
CA GLY A 229 -4.89 -17.57 6.95
C GLY A 229 -6.24 -18.27 6.82
N VAL A 230 -6.36 -19.20 5.87
CA VAL A 230 -7.54 -20.06 5.70
C VAL A 230 -7.80 -20.91 6.94
N ALA A 231 -6.76 -21.52 7.52
CA ALA A 231 -6.92 -22.32 8.74
C ALA A 231 -7.49 -21.48 9.89
N LYS A 232 -6.92 -20.30 10.14
CA LYS A 232 -7.38 -19.40 11.20
C LYS A 232 -8.85 -18.98 11.04
N VAL A 233 -9.25 -18.60 9.82
CA VAL A 233 -10.65 -18.17 9.60
C VAL A 233 -11.63 -19.35 9.65
N ASN A 234 -11.19 -20.56 9.30
CA ASN A 234 -12.00 -21.76 9.47
C ASN A 234 -12.16 -22.11 10.96
N ASP A 235 -11.14 -21.91 11.80
CA ASP A 235 -11.26 -22.09 13.25
C ASP A 235 -12.34 -21.13 13.82
N GLU A 236 -12.32 -19.85 13.42
CA GLU A 236 -13.37 -18.89 13.78
C GLU A 236 -14.76 -19.33 13.28
N LEU A 237 -14.84 -19.93 12.09
CA LEU A 237 -16.09 -20.45 11.53
C LEU A 237 -16.63 -21.63 12.35
N VAL A 238 -15.75 -22.53 12.79
CA VAL A 238 -16.14 -23.64 13.67
C VAL A 238 -16.65 -23.10 15.01
N GLU A 239 -16.00 -22.09 15.58
CA GLU A 239 -16.42 -21.46 16.83
C GLU A 239 -17.82 -20.82 16.71
N ILE A 240 -18.09 -20.06 15.65
CA ILE A 240 -19.42 -19.43 15.49
C ILE A 240 -20.53 -20.45 15.25
N LEU A 241 -20.24 -21.53 14.50
CA LEU A 241 -21.19 -22.62 14.28
C LEU A 241 -21.52 -23.35 15.59
N ALA A 242 -20.51 -23.63 16.41
CA ALA A 242 -20.69 -24.22 17.73
C ALA A 242 -21.46 -23.28 18.69
N ALA A 243 -21.33 -21.97 18.54
CA ALA A 243 -22.11 -21.01 19.30
C ALA A 243 -23.59 -20.92 18.86
N LEU A 244 -23.87 -21.12 17.57
CA LEU A 244 -25.22 -21.09 17.01
C LEU A 244 -26.01 -22.37 17.28
N ASP A 245 -25.36 -23.54 17.21
CA ASP A 245 -25.96 -24.85 17.47
C ASP A 245 -25.06 -25.69 18.41
N PRO A 246 -25.05 -25.37 19.72
CA PRO A 246 -24.18 -26.05 20.69
C PRO A 246 -24.43 -27.56 20.79
N ASP A 247 -25.69 -27.97 20.66
CA ASP A 247 -26.12 -29.37 20.76
C ASP A 247 -25.96 -30.14 19.45
N ARG A 248 -25.61 -29.45 18.36
CA ARG A 248 -25.44 -30.00 17.01
C ARG A 248 -26.68 -30.74 16.53
N GLN A 249 -27.87 -30.15 16.72
CA GLN A 249 -29.15 -30.76 16.33
C GLN A 249 -29.86 -30.03 15.20
N ASP A 250 -29.40 -28.84 14.81
CA ASP A 250 -30.00 -28.07 13.72
C ASP A 250 -29.57 -28.65 12.36
N GLU A 251 -30.39 -29.55 11.83
CA GLU A 251 -30.15 -30.19 10.53
C GLU A 251 -30.20 -29.20 9.36
N ASP A 252 -30.98 -28.12 9.46
CA ASP A 252 -31.06 -27.09 8.42
C ASP A 252 -29.79 -26.24 8.38
N LEU A 253 -29.24 -25.88 9.55
CA LEU A 253 -27.95 -25.20 9.65
C LEU A 253 -26.82 -26.06 9.08
N LYS A 254 -26.79 -27.36 9.43
CA LYS A 254 -25.79 -28.30 8.89
C LYS A 254 -25.89 -28.43 7.37
N ALA A 255 -27.11 -28.61 6.84
CA ALA A 255 -27.33 -28.72 5.40
C ALA A 255 -26.94 -27.43 4.67
N SER A 256 -27.30 -26.27 5.22
CA SER A 256 -26.90 -24.96 4.70
C SER A 256 -25.38 -24.80 4.67
N GLN A 257 -24.70 -25.18 5.76
CA GLN A 257 -23.26 -25.06 5.89
C GLN A 257 -22.52 -25.97 4.91
N ALA A 258 -22.94 -27.24 4.78
CA ALA A 258 -22.35 -28.18 3.82
C ALA A 258 -22.52 -27.71 2.36
N ALA A 259 -23.70 -27.18 2.01
CA ALA A 259 -23.94 -26.62 0.68
C ALA A 259 -23.06 -25.38 0.40
N TRP A 260 -22.87 -24.53 1.42
CA TRP A 260 -22.01 -23.36 1.31
C TRP A 260 -20.53 -23.74 1.16
N GLU A 261 -20.03 -24.75 1.89
CA GLU A 261 -18.65 -25.24 1.75
C GLU A 261 -18.38 -25.78 0.34
N ALA A 262 -19.33 -26.55 -0.20
CA ALA A 262 -19.25 -27.03 -1.58
C ALA A 262 -19.21 -25.86 -2.58
N TYR A 263 -20.03 -24.83 -2.39
CA TYR A 263 -19.98 -23.61 -3.20
C TYR A 263 -18.61 -22.91 -3.10
N ARG A 264 -18.12 -22.70 -1.88
CA ARG A 264 -16.85 -22.02 -1.60
C ARG A 264 -15.70 -22.69 -2.36
N ASP A 265 -15.60 -24.01 -2.25
CA ASP A 265 -14.50 -24.76 -2.84
C ASP A 265 -14.57 -24.68 -4.37
N ARG A 266 -15.76 -24.88 -4.97
CA ARG A 266 -15.94 -24.75 -6.44
C ARG A 266 -15.67 -23.34 -6.96
N GLN A 267 -16.07 -22.32 -6.21
CA GLN A 267 -15.80 -20.94 -6.56
C GLN A 267 -14.30 -20.63 -6.49
N ALA A 268 -13.60 -21.13 -5.47
CA ALA A 268 -12.16 -20.98 -5.34
C ALA A 268 -11.39 -21.72 -6.44
N GLU A 269 -11.82 -22.93 -6.81
CA GLU A 269 -11.27 -23.68 -7.95
C GLU A 269 -11.44 -22.91 -9.26
N TYR A 270 -12.64 -22.38 -9.51
CA TYR A 270 -12.94 -21.58 -10.70
C TYR A 270 -12.07 -20.32 -10.77
N ARG A 271 -11.98 -19.56 -9.68
CA ARG A 271 -11.22 -18.29 -9.65
C ARG A 271 -9.71 -18.50 -9.78
N SER A 272 -9.18 -19.55 -9.13
CA SER A 272 -7.74 -19.82 -9.10
C SER A 272 -7.22 -20.54 -10.33
N GLY A 273 -8.10 -21.31 -10.98
CA GLY A 273 -7.70 -22.24 -12.02
C GLY A 273 -6.81 -23.38 -11.53
N ILE A 274 -6.80 -23.69 -10.23
CA ILE A 274 -5.90 -24.68 -9.63
C ILE A 274 -6.06 -26.10 -10.22
N ASN A 275 -7.25 -26.42 -10.71
CA ASN A 275 -7.54 -27.71 -11.33
C ASN A 275 -7.17 -27.78 -12.82
N HIS A 276 -6.66 -26.70 -13.42
CA HIS A 276 -6.20 -26.73 -14.80
C HIS A 276 -4.82 -27.41 -14.91
N PRO A 277 -4.60 -28.28 -15.91
CA PRO A 277 -3.28 -28.82 -16.19
C PRO A 277 -2.26 -27.70 -16.44
N GLY A 278 -1.13 -27.74 -15.73
CA GLY A 278 -0.08 -26.74 -15.87
C GLY A 278 -0.40 -25.40 -15.21
N HIS A 279 -1.26 -25.37 -14.19
CA HIS A 279 -1.51 -24.15 -13.41
C HIS A 279 -0.19 -23.52 -12.92
N GLY A 280 -0.14 -22.19 -12.88
CA GLY A 280 1.02 -21.47 -12.37
C GLY A 280 1.22 -21.66 -10.86
N SER A 281 2.42 -21.32 -10.36
CA SER A 281 2.77 -21.39 -8.94
C SER A 281 1.96 -20.45 -8.04
N ILE A 282 1.27 -19.47 -8.63
CA ILE A 282 0.36 -18.52 -7.96
C ILE A 282 -1.05 -19.09 -7.72
N ALA A 283 -1.46 -20.15 -8.43
CA ALA A 283 -2.82 -20.70 -8.32
C ALA A 283 -3.19 -21.12 -6.88
N PRO A 284 -2.31 -21.76 -6.07
CA PRO A 284 -2.60 -22.07 -4.67
C PRO A 284 -2.88 -20.84 -3.79
N LEU A 285 -2.15 -19.74 -4.01
CA LEU A 285 -2.38 -18.46 -3.32
C LEU A 285 -3.78 -17.91 -3.67
N LEU A 286 -4.13 -17.90 -4.96
CA LEU A 286 -5.44 -17.41 -5.42
C LEU A 286 -6.59 -18.24 -4.87
N TYR A 287 -6.41 -19.57 -4.82
CA TYR A 287 -7.38 -20.49 -4.23
C TYR A 287 -7.61 -20.15 -2.74
N SER A 288 -6.52 -20.11 -1.98
CA SER A 288 -6.57 -19.84 -0.54
C SER A 288 -7.17 -18.47 -0.23
N SER A 289 -6.83 -17.45 -1.04
CA SER A 289 -7.38 -16.10 -0.91
C SER A 289 -8.89 -16.04 -1.12
N GLU A 290 -9.44 -16.81 -2.08
CA GLU A 290 -10.89 -16.87 -2.32
C GLU A 290 -11.61 -17.64 -1.21
N VAL A 291 -11.02 -18.76 -0.75
CA VAL A 291 -11.54 -19.52 0.39
C VAL A 291 -11.62 -18.63 1.62
N GLU A 292 -10.55 -17.91 1.95
CA GLU A 292 -10.52 -16.98 3.09
C GLU A 292 -11.59 -15.90 2.97
N LYS A 293 -11.65 -15.20 1.82
CA LYS A 293 -12.64 -14.14 1.56
C LYS A 293 -14.06 -14.64 1.79
N LEU A 294 -14.45 -15.72 1.13
CA LEU A 294 -15.80 -16.27 1.24
C LEU A 294 -16.11 -16.72 2.68
N THR A 295 -15.12 -17.27 3.38
CA THR A 295 -15.28 -17.70 4.78
C THR A 295 -15.48 -16.50 5.71
N ARG A 296 -14.79 -15.38 5.49
CA ARG A 296 -15.05 -14.12 6.21
C ARG A 296 -16.46 -13.59 5.94
N GLU A 297 -16.93 -13.61 4.70
CA GLU A 297 -18.30 -13.21 4.35
C GLU A 297 -19.35 -14.08 5.06
N ARG A 298 -19.12 -15.40 5.11
CA ARG A 298 -19.98 -16.34 5.84
C ARG A 298 -19.95 -16.08 7.35
N LEU A 299 -18.77 -15.82 7.92
CA LEU A 299 -18.62 -15.47 9.33
C LEU A 299 -19.46 -14.25 9.70
N GLU A 300 -19.39 -13.18 8.91
CA GLU A 300 -20.16 -11.97 9.18
C GLU A 300 -21.68 -12.22 9.13
N LEU A 301 -22.14 -13.03 8.17
CA LEU A 301 -23.54 -13.45 8.10
C LEU A 301 -23.96 -14.25 9.35
N LEU A 302 -23.14 -15.21 9.79
CA LEU A 302 -23.45 -16.06 10.95
C LEU A 302 -23.39 -15.28 12.28
N LYS A 303 -22.42 -14.37 12.43
CA LYS A 303 -22.38 -13.42 13.56
C LYS A 303 -23.64 -12.57 13.61
N TRP A 304 -24.10 -12.07 12.46
CA TRP A 304 -25.36 -11.34 12.37
C TRP A 304 -26.56 -12.19 12.81
N TYR A 305 -26.64 -13.47 12.41
CA TYR A 305 -27.69 -14.37 12.89
C TYR A 305 -27.63 -14.66 14.39
N ARG A 306 -26.45 -14.67 15.00
CA ARG A 306 -26.27 -14.86 16.44
C ARG A 306 -26.71 -13.62 17.22
N ASP A 307 -26.35 -12.44 16.72
CA ASP A 307 -26.46 -11.17 17.47
C ASP A 307 -27.80 -10.45 17.25
N ARG A 308 -28.64 -10.93 16.32
CA ARG A 308 -30.01 -10.41 16.10
C ARG A 308 -30.91 -10.69 17.31
N LYS A 309 -31.86 -9.78 17.58
CA LYS A 309 -32.95 -10.01 18.54
C LYS A 309 -34.12 -10.71 17.84
N GLU A 310 -34.81 -11.63 18.51
CA GLU A 310 -36.04 -12.25 18.00
C GLU A 310 -37.09 -11.16 17.66
N GLY A 311 -37.34 -10.92 16.37
CA GLY A 311 -38.32 -9.94 15.89
C GLY A 311 -38.03 -9.29 14.53
N ASP A 312 -36.82 -9.45 13.97
CA ASP A 312 -36.41 -8.80 12.71
C ASP A 312 -36.79 -9.58 11.42
N MET A 313 -37.86 -10.39 11.45
CA MET A 313 -38.47 -11.01 10.26
C MET A 313 -39.95 -10.66 10.13
#